data_AF-A0AAW2KMP3-F1
#
_entry.id   AF-A0AAW2KMP3-F1
#
_cell.length_a   1.000
_cell.length_b   1.000
_cell.length_c   1.000
_cell.angle_alpha   90.00
_cell.angle_beta   90.00
_cell.angle_gamma   90.00
#
_symmetry.space_group_name_H-M   'P 1'
#
loop_
_entity.id
_entity.type
_entity.pdbx_description
1 polymer ?
#
loop_
_entity_poly.entity_id
_entity_poly.type
_entity_poly.pdbx_seq_one_letter_code
_entity_poly.pdbx_strand_id
1 'polypeptide(L)'
;MEREQESEWEEAQSIEINVDLVSAAKRQLKFLADVDRNRWLYEGPGLDRAIYRQELDLITALWNFLCSSLLIVTIVNGFGTVIGSIQADTNKTVRSSMGEFLTIRMLFLLWKGVQQRATEEIWGTLFPGEPYELDMETVLQNNVCGQRVLGEKHTKYDLVSAAQRQSPFFYQVTKTHMNDNRYIQGAVARYKGFLHLIKRNKEKSIKSFSVPTYDIDLIWHTHQLHPASYCKDLLKIMGKILDHDDTDSDRTKGQKLDVGFSGTTKTFEEMYGSRYWRAGAMYRGSAPSPVRPTPYSGIVTKEVPTSNENQKLILPTMKVLEVMMEFVSVRNLPEGHKGSLFVSFSKTQPDEIFNAKRRLTIFSESGEKKVATFQCQPTGSLLFELVSFSPSSLPVPVPSKTIGTTTISLEDFMSPDSDLIVEKWLDLVPRSNIMASNPIGLRVAISVTIPYPCTICTSYDSFSAILKKFLLVPTSNESSIC
;
A
#
# COMPACT_ATOMS: atom_id res chain seq x y z
N MET A 1 -10.40 -22.66 1.92
CA MET A 1 -9.03 -22.68 2.46
C MET A 1 -8.90 -23.99 3.23
N GLU A 2 -7.71 -24.52 3.47
CA GLU A 2 -7.58 -25.72 4.32
C GLU A 2 -7.75 -25.31 5.80
N ARG A 3 -8.25 -26.20 6.66
CA ARG A 3 -8.52 -25.86 8.08
C ARG A 3 -7.30 -25.33 8.83
N GLU A 4 -6.12 -25.87 8.53
CA GLU A 4 -4.86 -25.41 9.11
C GLU A 4 -4.53 -23.98 8.68
N GLN A 5 -4.74 -23.65 7.40
CA GLN A 5 -4.52 -22.30 6.87
C GLN A 5 -5.49 -21.28 7.47
N GLU A 6 -6.74 -21.67 7.69
CA GLU A 6 -7.74 -20.84 8.39
C GLU A 6 -7.30 -20.57 9.84
N SER A 7 -6.84 -21.59 10.55
CA SER A 7 -6.33 -21.45 11.91
C SER A 7 -5.10 -20.53 12.01
N GLU A 8 -4.14 -20.64 11.07
CA GLU A 8 -2.96 -19.75 11.05
C GLU A 8 -3.36 -18.30 10.74
N TRP A 9 -4.36 -18.10 9.87
CA TRP A 9 -4.89 -16.76 9.59
C TRP A 9 -5.60 -16.17 10.82
N GLU A 10 -6.41 -16.95 11.54
CA GLU A 10 -7.07 -16.52 12.78
C GLU A 10 -6.05 -16.17 13.87
N GLU A 11 -4.99 -16.97 14.04
CA GLU A 11 -3.89 -16.63 14.96
C GLU A 11 -3.23 -15.30 14.56
N ALA A 12 -2.98 -15.07 13.27
CA ALA A 12 -2.47 -13.79 12.81
C ALA A 12 -3.43 -12.63 13.14
N GLN A 13 -4.74 -12.81 12.95
CA GLN A 13 -5.72 -11.75 13.25
C GLN A 13 -5.86 -11.45 14.75
N SER A 14 -5.54 -12.42 15.61
CA SER A 14 -5.49 -12.26 17.08
C SER A 14 -4.38 -11.32 17.57
N ILE A 15 -3.44 -10.94 16.71
CA ILE A 15 -2.40 -9.96 17.04
C ILE A 15 -3.05 -8.62 17.44
N GLU A 16 -2.79 -8.19 18.67
CA GLU A 16 -3.20 -6.90 19.20
C GLU A 16 -2.18 -5.82 18.84
N ILE A 17 -2.66 -4.70 18.30
CA ILE A 17 -1.85 -3.52 17.99
C ILE A 17 -2.42 -2.34 18.78
N ASN A 18 -1.55 -1.63 19.51
CA ASN A 18 -1.92 -0.54 20.43
C ASN A 18 -2.21 0.81 19.73
N VAL A 19 -2.35 0.79 18.41
CA VAL A 19 -2.60 1.93 17.53
C VAL A 19 -3.82 1.61 16.65
N ASP A 20 -4.74 2.56 16.53
CA ASP A 20 -5.73 2.54 15.46
C ASP A 20 -5.04 2.83 14.13
N LEU A 21 -4.53 1.76 13.50
CA LEU A 21 -3.79 1.82 12.25
C LEU A 21 -4.64 2.32 11.09
N VAL A 22 -5.96 2.13 11.11
CA VAL A 22 -6.84 2.61 10.03
C VAL A 22 -6.86 4.14 10.04
N SER A 23 -7.20 4.74 11.17
CA SER A 23 -7.22 6.20 11.30
C SER A 23 -5.83 6.81 11.15
N ALA A 24 -4.80 6.14 11.67
CA ALA A 24 -3.43 6.61 11.56
C ALA A 24 -2.91 6.58 10.11
N ALA A 25 -3.19 5.53 9.35
CA ALA A 25 -2.78 5.42 7.94
C ALA A 25 -3.40 6.51 7.08
N LYS A 26 -4.67 6.86 7.32
CA LYS A 26 -5.32 8.00 6.63
C LYS A 26 -4.65 9.34 6.92
N ARG A 27 -4.25 9.56 8.18
CA ARG A 27 -3.48 10.77 8.54
C ARG A 27 -2.11 10.78 7.87
N GLN A 28 -1.42 9.63 7.83
CA GLN A 28 -0.15 9.50 7.12
C GLN A 28 -0.30 9.76 5.63
N LEU A 29 -1.31 9.22 4.96
CA LEU A 29 -1.57 9.48 3.54
C LEU A 29 -1.80 10.97 3.25
N LYS A 30 -2.52 11.67 4.13
CA LYS A 30 -2.69 13.13 4.03
C LYS A 30 -1.36 13.85 4.20
N PHE A 31 -0.57 13.49 5.21
CA PHE A 31 0.76 14.05 5.43
C PHE A 31 1.68 13.83 4.23
N LEU A 32 1.74 12.60 3.69
CA LEU A 32 2.55 12.30 2.52
C LEU A 32 2.09 13.11 1.30
N ALA A 33 0.78 13.34 1.12
CA ALA A 33 0.26 14.21 0.09
C ALA A 33 0.65 15.69 0.29
N ASP A 34 0.74 16.15 1.54
CA ASP A 34 1.22 17.50 1.87
C ASP A 34 2.71 17.65 1.56
N VAL A 35 3.53 16.67 1.92
CA VAL A 35 4.97 16.64 1.59
C VAL A 35 5.18 16.57 0.08
N ASP A 36 4.43 15.73 -0.64
CA ASP A 36 4.56 15.59 -2.09
C ASP A 36 4.18 16.86 -2.86
N ARG A 37 3.24 17.66 -2.32
CA ARG A 37 2.90 18.99 -2.85
C ARG A 37 4.02 20.02 -2.61
N ASN A 38 4.90 19.77 -1.67
CA ASN A 38 5.99 20.65 -1.26
C ASN A 38 7.35 19.97 -1.53
N ARG A 39 7.64 19.67 -2.80
CA ARG A 39 8.81 18.84 -3.18
C ARG A 39 10.18 19.37 -2.74
N TRP A 40 10.29 20.66 -2.42
CA TRP A 40 11.48 21.25 -1.80
C TRP A 40 11.82 20.62 -0.43
N LEU A 41 10.90 19.84 0.15
CA LEU A 41 11.14 19.02 1.35
C LEU A 41 11.92 17.72 1.07
N TYR A 42 12.08 17.31 -0.19
CA TYR A 42 12.83 16.09 -0.54
C TYR A 42 14.30 16.37 -0.91
N GLU A 43 14.67 17.62 -1.18
CA GLU A 43 16.01 17.98 -1.61
C GLU A 43 16.34 19.47 -1.40
N GLY A 44 17.64 19.77 -1.33
CA GLY A 44 18.15 21.14 -1.26
C GLY A 44 18.08 21.77 0.14
N PRO A 45 18.25 23.10 0.22
CA PRO A 45 18.45 23.81 1.50
C PRO A 45 17.31 23.64 2.51
N GLY A 46 16.09 23.40 2.04
CA GLY A 46 14.94 23.14 2.90
C GLY A 46 15.02 21.80 3.63
N LEU A 47 15.41 20.73 2.93
CA LEU A 47 15.67 19.42 3.55
C LEU A 47 16.85 19.49 4.51
N ASP A 48 17.95 20.13 4.10
CA ASP A 48 19.15 20.26 4.95
C ASP A 48 18.83 20.98 6.27
N ARG A 49 18.03 22.05 6.21
CA ARG A 49 17.57 22.77 7.41
C ARG A 49 16.59 21.95 8.25
N ALA A 50 15.70 21.17 7.63
CA ALA A 50 14.80 20.28 8.35
C ALA A 50 15.57 19.19 9.13
N ILE A 51 16.58 18.59 8.50
CA ILE A 51 17.48 17.61 9.14
C ILE A 51 18.23 18.25 10.30
N TYR A 52 18.81 19.43 10.09
CA TYR A 52 19.51 20.14 11.15
C TYR A 52 18.62 20.39 12.36
N ARG A 53 17.40 20.91 12.14
CA ARG A 53 16.45 21.17 13.23
C ARG A 53 15.99 19.88 13.93
N GLN A 54 15.84 18.79 13.19
CA GLN A 54 15.54 17.49 13.79
C GLN A 54 16.67 17.00 14.73
N GLU A 55 17.93 17.20 14.34
CA GLU A 55 19.08 16.88 15.20
C GLU A 55 19.11 17.78 16.46
N LEU A 56 18.73 19.06 16.34
CA LEU A 56 18.58 19.97 17.49
C LEU A 56 17.43 19.56 18.43
N ASP A 57 16.30 19.12 17.91
CA ASP A 57 15.17 18.62 18.70
C ASP A 57 15.54 17.35 19.48
N LEU A 58 16.32 16.44 18.87
CA LEU A 58 16.89 15.27 19.55
C LEU A 58 17.80 15.68 20.72
N ILE A 59 18.64 16.68 20.51
CA ILE A 59 19.48 17.25 21.57
C ILE A 59 18.62 17.89 22.66
N THR A 60 17.53 18.57 22.31
CA THR A 60 16.59 19.16 23.26
C THR A 60 15.86 18.10 24.07
N ALA A 61 15.42 17.02 23.44
CA ALA A 61 14.79 15.89 24.13
C ALA A 61 15.79 15.18 25.07
N LEU A 62 17.04 14.99 24.63
CA LEU A 62 18.12 14.45 25.45
C LEU A 62 18.51 15.39 26.60
N TRP A 63 18.56 16.70 26.36
CA TRP A 63 18.83 17.72 27.37
C TRP A 63 17.71 17.78 28.40
N ASN A 64 16.45 17.78 27.97
CA ASN A 64 15.30 17.70 28.88
C ASN A 64 15.31 16.39 29.67
N PHE A 65 15.69 15.26 29.06
CA PHE A 65 15.88 13.99 29.78
C PHE A 65 17.02 14.06 30.79
N LEU A 66 18.17 14.64 30.44
CA LEU A 66 19.34 14.83 31.31
C LEU A 66 19.07 15.81 32.45
N CYS A 67 18.38 16.93 32.19
CA CYS A 67 17.98 17.90 33.21
C CYS A 67 16.87 17.35 34.13
N SER A 68 15.94 16.56 33.60
CA SER A 68 14.91 15.88 34.41
C SER A 68 15.52 14.78 35.28
N SER A 69 16.54 14.08 34.78
CA SER A 69 17.28 13.07 35.56
C SER A 69 18.29 13.69 36.55
N LEU A 70 18.81 14.90 36.30
CA LEU A 70 19.57 15.67 37.30
C LEU A 70 18.69 16.21 38.44
N LEU A 71 17.39 16.44 38.18
CA LEU A 71 16.43 16.87 39.21
C LEU A 71 15.98 15.71 40.13
N ILE A 72 16.20 14.44 39.75
CA ILE A 72 15.80 13.27 40.53
C ILE A 72 16.88 12.80 41.52
N VAL A 73 18.10 13.35 41.48
CA VAL A 73 19.19 13.00 42.41
C VAL A 73 19.04 13.66 43.79
N THR A 74 18.08 14.57 44.00
CA THR A 74 17.92 15.26 45.31
C THR A 74 16.77 14.73 46.18
N ILE A 75 15.98 13.73 45.75
CA ILE A 75 14.83 13.23 46.55
C ILE A 75 15.00 11.80 47.09
N VAL A 76 16.10 11.10 46.77
CA VAL A 76 16.34 9.75 47.32
C VAL A 76 17.46 9.79 48.37
N ASN A 77 17.24 10.57 49.44
CA ASN A 77 17.89 10.34 50.74
C ASN A 77 16.80 9.93 51.73
N GLY A 78 16.54 8.63 51.78
CA GLY A 78 15.60 8.06 52.74
C GLY A 78 15.44 6.56 52.57
N PHE A 79 16.47 5.79 52.94
CA PHE A 79 16.45 4.33 53.20
C PHE A 79 16.03 3.42 52.02
N GLY A 80 16.76 2.41 51.54
CA GLY A 80 18.02 1.78 51.90
C GLY A 80 18.29 0.59 50.94
N THR A 81 19.56 0.42 50.58
CA THR A 81 20.28 -0.85 50.33
C THR A 81 19.87 -1.81 49.18
N VAL A 82 20.59 -1.64 48.06
CA VAL A 82 21.37 -2.59 47.18
C VAL A 82 21.32 -4.11 47.42
N ILE A 83 21.28 -4.90 46.31
CA ILE A 83 22.13 -6.08 45.88
C ILE A 83 21.35 -6.85 44.77
N GLY A 84 21.89 -7.29 43.62
CA GLY A 84 23.29 -7.43 43.19
C GLY A 84 23.49 -7.78 41.69
N SER A 85 24.79 -7.71 41.31
CA SER A 85 25.58 -8.48 40.31
C SER A 85 24.97 -8.81 38.93
N ILE A 86 25.45 -8.24 37.79
CA ILE A 86 26.69 -8.56 37.01
C ILE A 86 26.59 -9.99 36.40
N GLN A 87 26.59 -10.26 35.08
CA GLN A 87 27.53 -9.88 34.01
C GLN A 87 27.00 -10.22 32.58
N ALA A 88 27.72 -9.77 31.55
CA ALA A 88 27.71 -10.13 30.11
C ALA A 88 26.98 -9.19 29.12
N ASP A 89 27.67 -8.07 28.89
CA ASP A 89 27.94 -7.33 27.65
C ASP A 89 26.92 -7.12 26.49
N THR A 90 26.97 -5.87 26.01
CA THR A 90 26.48 -5.31 24.74
C THR A 90 24.98 -5.26 24.43
N ASN A 91 24.12 -5.21 25.46
CA ASN A 91 22.69 -4.81 25.31
C ASN A 91 22.24 -3.67 26.23
N LYS A 92 23.17 -2.99 26.91
CA LYS A 92 22.84 -2.14 28.07
C LYS A 92 22.40 -0.71 27.75
N THR A 93 22.79 -0.14 26.61
CA THR A 93 22.39 1.25 26.26
C THR A 93 20.94 1.35 25.82
N VAL A 94 20.33 0.26 25.32
CA VAL A 94 18.94 0.25 24.85
C VAL A 94 17.96 -0.13 25.96
N ARG A 95 18.38 -0.99 26.91
CA ARG A 95 17.49 -1.53 27.95
C ARG A 95 17.22 -0.56 29.11
N SER A 96 18.11 0.41 29.35
CA SER A 96 17.93 1.44 30.38
C SER A 96 17.02 2.60 29.93
N SER A 97 16.88 2.83 28.63
CA SER A 97 16.22 4.03 28.09
C SER A 97 14.75 3.83 27.68
N MET A 98 14.24 2.59 27.70
CA MET A 98 12.89 2.28 27.18
C MET A 98 11.90 1.77 28.24
N GLY A 99 12.31 1.66 29.51
CA GLY A 99 11.46 1.14 30.60
C GLY A 99 10.47 2.15 31.19
N GLU A 100 10.63 3.46 30.94
CA GLU A 100 9.82 4.53 31.57
C GLU A 100 8.99 5.36 30.58
N PHE A 101 8.65 4.81 29.40
CA PHE A 101 7.73 5.48 28.45
C PHE A 101 6.25 5.26 28.77
N LEU A 102 5.92 5.06 30.05
CA LEU A 102 4.55 5.23 30.52
C LEU A 102 4.30 6.73 30.74
N THR A 103 3.24 7.22 30.10
CA THR A 103 2.56 8.50 30.39
C THR A 103 2.90 9.75 29.54
N ILE A 104 3.28 9.65 28.26
CA ILE A 104 3.26 10.82 27.34
C ILE A 104 1.97 10.87 26.48
N ARG A 105 1.18 9.79 26.47
CA ARG A 105 -0.08 9.72 25.71
C ARG A 105 -1.27 10.42 26.41
N MET A 106 -1.10 10.91 27.64
CA MET A 106 -2.13 11.65 28.39
C MET A 106 -2.01 13.18 28.25
N LEU A 107 -0.92 13.69 27.65
CA LEU A 107 -0.68 15.12 27.46
C LEU A 107 -1.03 15.62 26.04
N PHE A 108 -1.30 14.72 25.09
CA PHE A 108 -1.40 15.07 23.66
C PHE A 108 -2.79 15.52 23.19
N LEU A 109 -3.85 15.39 24.01
CA LEU A 109 -5.24 15.64 23.58
C LEU A 109 -5.99 16.76 24.33
N LEU A 110 -5.35 17.46 25.27
CA LEU A 110 -6.01 18.51 26.06
C LEU A 110 -5.52 19.95 25.80
N TRP A 111 -4.62 20.20 24.83
CA TRP A 111 -3.89 21.47 24.88
C TRP A 111 -3.46 22.09 23.53
N LYS A 112 -4.40 22.64 22.76
CA LYS A 112 -4.07 23.29 21.46
C LYS A 112 -3.61 24.76 21.53
N GLY A 113 -3.64 25.43 22.68
CA GLY A 113 -3.39 26.88 22.78
C GLY A 113 -2.22 27.36 23.64
N VAL A 114 -1.66 26.52 24.53
CA VAL A 114 -0.59 26.93 25.46
C VAL A 114 0.78 26.36 25.09
N GLN A 115 0.82 25.35 24.21
CA GLN A 115 2.06 24.67 23.85
C GLN A 115 2.98 25.52 22.96
N GLN A 116 2.46 26.26 21.96
CA GLN A 116 3.32 27.04 21.05
C GLN A 116 4.26 27.97 21.80
N ARG A 117 3.72 28.76 22.75
CA ARG A 117 4.54 29.68 23.57
C ARG A 117 5.57 28.96 24.44
N ALA A 118 5.20 27.85 25.09
CA ALA A 118 6.13 27.10 25.93
C ALA A 118 7.24 26.43 25.10
N THR A 119 6.92 25.87 23.94
CA THR A 119 7.91 25.30 23.03
C THR A 119 8.76 26.37 22.37
N GLU A 120 8.20 27.53 22.06
CA GLU A 120 8.90 28.69 21.50
C GLU A 120 9.87 29.29 22.53
N GLU A 121 9.48 29.38 23.80
CA GLU A 121 10.33 29.86 24.89
C GLU A 121 11.50 28.89 25.16
N ILE A 122 11.23 27.58 25.19
CA ILE A 122 12.28 26.55 25.30
C ILE A 122 13.21 26.62 24.08
N TRP A 123 12.66 26.73 22.87
CA TRP A 123 13.44 26.83 21.64
C TRP A 123 14.31 28.08 21.61
N GLY A 124 13.77 29.25 21.96
CA GLY A 124 14.52 30.50 22.02
C GLY A 124 15.61 30.49 23.09
N THR A 125 15.42 29.72 24.17
CA THR A 125 16.45 29.53 25.22
C THR A 125 17.58 28.63 24.74
N LEU A 126 17.26 27.52 24.07
CA LEU A 126 18.24 26.53 23.62
C LEU A 126 18.96 26.97 22.33
N PHE A 127 18.26 27.69 21.45
CA PHE A 127 18.72 28.09 20.13
C PHE A 127 18.42 29.58 19.86
N PRO A 128 19.03 30.52 20.61
CA PRO A 128 18.74 31.96 20.52
C PRO A 128 19.05 32.59 19.15
N GLY A 129 19.77 31.88 18.27
CA GLY A 129 20.07 32.31 16.90
C GLY A 129 19.20 31.68 15.80
N GLU A 130 18.31 30.74 16.15
CA GLU A 130 17.47 30.03 15.19
C GLU A 130 15.98 30.35 15.46
N PRO A 131 15.26 30.99 14.53
CA PRO A 131 13.85 31.33 14.70
C PRO A 131 12.96 30.09 14.95
N TYR A 132 12.00 30.19 15.87
CA TYR A 132 11.04 29.10 16.12
C TYR A 132 10.14 28.86 14.89
N GLU A 133 9.53 29.91 14.35
CA GLU A 133 8.81 29.88 13.07
C GLU A 133 9.77 30.13 11.90
N LEU A 134 9.69 29.30 10.86
CA LEU A 134 10.54 29.43 9.68
C LEU A 134 9.96 30.45 8.69
N ASP A 135 10.71 31.52 8.43
CA ASP A 135 10.45 32.39 7.29
C ASP A 135 10.99 31.76 6.00
N MET A 136 10.07 31.18 5.23
CA MET A 136 10.33 30.44 4.00
C MET A 136 10.98 31.29 2.90
N GLU A 137 10.68 32.60 2.85
CA GLU A 137 11.23 33.50 1.84
C GLU A 137 12.72 33.73 2.09
N THR A 138 13.10 33.88 3.36
CA THR A 138 14.49 33.99 3.81
C THR A 138 15.29 32.69 3.61
N VAL A 139 14.68 31.51 3.80
CA VAL A 139 15.33 30.19 3.60
C VAL A 139 15.67 29.93 2.13
N LEU A 140 14.75 30.30 1.21
CA LEU A 140 14.93 30.09 -0.22
C LEU A 140 15.87 31.12 -0.85
N GLN A 141 15.95 32.34 -0.30
CA GLN A 141 16.83 33.42 -0.80
C GLN A 141 18.27 33.30 -0.27
N ASN A 142 18.46 32.81 0.96
CA ASN A 142 19.79 32.68 1.56
C ASN A 142 20.42 31.31 1.25
N ASN A 143 21.15 31.24 0.12
CA ASN A 143 22.15 30.18 -0.14
C ASN A 143 23.28 30.10 0.93
N VAL A 144 23.27 31.02 1.91
CA VAL A 144 24.35 31.23 2.89
C VAL A 144 24.23 30.32 4.14
N CYS A 145 23.07 29.71 4.40
CA CYS A 145 22.89 28.92 5.62
C CYS A 145 23.57 27.54 5.56
N GLY A 146 23.76 26.98 4.36
CA GLY A 146 24.40 25.67 4.18
C GLY A 146 25.89 25.62 4.57
N GLN A 147 26.57 26.77 4.67
CA GLN A 147 28.01 26.81 4.94
C GLN A 147 28.40 26.88 6.43
N ARG A 148 27.48 27.20 7.35
CA ARG A 148 27.78 27.29 8.81
C ARG A 148 27.21 26.17 9.67
N VAL A 149 26.42 25.26 9.10
CA VAL A 149 25.59 24.32 9.88
C VAL A 149 26.08 22.86 9.78
N LEU A 150 27.14 22.59 9.03
CA LEU A 150 27.80 21.28 8.91
C LEU A 150 28.86 21.04 10.00
N GLY A 151 28.54 21.40 11.25
CA GLY A 151 29.49 21.33 12.37
C GLY A 151 29.64 19.93 12.95
N GLU A 152 28.55 19.24 13.26
CA GLU A 152 28.59 17.90 13.86
C GLU A 152 27.38 17.10 13.40
N LYS A 153 27.59 16.03 12.63
CA LYS A 153 26.51 15.07 12.33
C LYS A 153 26.20 14.29 13.61
N HIS A 154 24.99 14.45 14.15
CA HIS A 154 24.61 13.79 15.40
C HIS A 154 24.10 12.35 15.19
N THR A 155 23.85 11.96 13.94
CA THR A 155 23.55 10.57 13.55
C THR A 155 24.54 10.01 12.52
N LYS A 156 24.85 8.72 12.66
CA LYS A 156 25.62 7.95 11.65
C LYS A 156 24.77 7.60 10.42
N TYR A 157 23.44 7.70 10.54
CA TYR A 157 22.51 7.37 9.47
C TYR A 157 22.31 8.58 8.57
N ASP A 158 22.54 8.40 7.27
CA ASP A 158 22.42 9.48 6.29
C ASP A 158 20.95 9.80 6.00
N LEU A 159 20.44 10.82 6.71
CA LEU A 159 19.06 11.28 6.61
C LEU A 159 18.74 11.91 5.24
N VAL A 160 19.71 12.50 4.55
CA VAL A 160 19.52 13.03 3.18
C VAL A 160 19.26 11.86 2.24
N SER A 161 20.15 10.87 2.24
CA SER A 161 19.98 9.67 1.42
C SER A 161 18.71 8.90 1.79
N ALA A 162 18.34 8.84 3.07
CA ALA A 162 17.09 8.21 3.51
C ALA A 162 15.86 8.95 2.98
N ALA A 163 15.81 10.29 3.08
CA ALA A 163 14.72 11.09 2.52
C ALA A 163 14.58 10.89 1.00
N GLN A 164 15.71 10.81 0.28
CA GLN A 164 15.72 10.52 -1.15
C GLN A 164 15.16 9.13 -1.47
N ARG A 165 15.57 8.09 -0.71
CA ARG A 165 15.04 6.71 -0.89
C ARG A 165 13.54 6.62 -0.59
N GLN A 166 13.04 7.40 0.37
CA GLN A 166 11.63 7.43 0.73
C GLN A 166 10.78 8.34 -0.17
N SER A 167 11.38 9.26 -0.92
CA SER A 167 10.65 10.19 -1.80
C SER A 167 9.70 9.53 -2.81
N PRO A 168 10.02 8.36 -3.42
CA PRO A 168 9.11 7.71 -4.36
C PRO A 168 8.01 6.91 -3.66
N PHE A 169 8.06 6.74 -2.33
CA PHE A 169 7.11 5.92 -1.58
C PHE A 169 5.68 6.44 -1.76
N PHE A 170 5.47 7.76 -1.64
CA PHE A 170 4.14 8.33 -1.83
C PHE A 170 3.60 7.98 -3.22
N TYR A 171 4.40 8.10 -4.29
CA TYR A 171 4.00 7.70 -5.65
C TYR A 171 3.40 6.29 -5.69
N GLN A 172 3.89 5.35 -4.89
CA GLN A 172 3.38 3.97 -4.85
C GLN A 172 2.01 3.90 -4.16
N VAL A 173 1.80 4.68 -3.10
CA VAL A 173 0.57 4.67 -2.27
C VAL A 173 -0.41 5.81 -2.56
N THR A 174 -0.22 6.61 -3.62
CA THR A 174 -1.07 7.79 -3.90
C THR A 174 -2.49 7.51 -4.39
N LYS A 175 -2.77 6.32 -4.90
CA LYS A 175 -4.07 6.06 -5.56
C LYS A 175 -5.21 6.20 -4.55
N THR A 176 -6.35 6.70 -5.02
CA THR A 176 -7.52 6.99 -4.17
C THR A 176 -8.02 5.76 -3.40
N HIS A 177 -7.88 4.55 -3.96
CA HIS A 177 -8.24 3.31 -3.27
C HIS A 177 -7.44 3.07 -1.98
N MET A 178 -6.21 3.59 -1.86
CA MET A 178 -5.40 3.48 -0.65
C MET A 178 -5.99 4.22 0.55
N ASN A 179 -6.88 5.18 0.32
CA ASN A 179 -7.55 5.95 1.37
C ASN A 179 -8.97 5.42 1.71
N ASP A 180 -9.41 4.37 1.03
CA ASP A 180 -10.69 3.73 1.30
C ASP A 180 -10.66 2.91 2.60
N ASN A 181 -11.74 2.94 3.37
CA ASN A 181 -11.82 2.23 4.65
C ASN A 181 -11.62 0.72 4.50
N ARG A 182 -12.32 0.09 3.53
CA ARG A 182 -12.28 -1.36 3.32
C ARG A 182 -10.90 -1.78 2.85
N TYR A 183 -10.29 -0.97 1.98
CA TYR A 183 -8.95 -1.25 1.48
C TYR A 183 -7.90 -1.23 2.61
N ILE A 184 -7.92 -0.20 3.45
CA ILE A 184 -7.03 -0.06 4.62
C ILE A 184 -7.29 -1.15 5.66
N GLN A 185 -8.54 -1.49 5.95
CA GLN A 185 -8.87 -2.61 6.87
C GLN A 185 -8.26 -3.92 6.38
N GLY A 186 -8.41 -4.25 5.10
CA GLY A 186 -7.74 -5.41 4.49
C GLY A 186 -6.21 -5.32 4.54
N ALA A 187 -5.64 -4.11 4.41
CA ALA A 187 -4.19 -3.89 4.52
C ALA A 187 -3.69 -4.14 5.96
N VAL A 188 -4.45 -3.73 6.98
CA VAL A 188 -4.15 -4.01 8.39
C VAL A 188 -4.22 -5.51 8.66
N ALA A 189 -5.24 -6.22 8.15
CA ALA A 189 -5.34 -7.67 8.30
C ALA A 189 -4.14 -8.40 7.66
N ARG A 190 -3.72 -7.96 6.47
CA ARG A 190 -2.52 -8.47 5.78
C ARG A 190 -1.22 -8.12 6.49
N TYR A 191 -1.12 -6.93 7.11
CA TYR A 191 0.03 -6.55 7.94
C TYR A 191 0.16 -7.43 9.17
N LYS A 192 -0.95 -7.76 9.85
CA LYS A 192 -0.94 -8.77 10.93
C LYS A 192 -0.47 -10.13 10.42
N GLY A 193 -0.99 -10.58 9.27
CA GLY A 193 -0.52 -11.77 8.56
C GLY A 193 0.99 -11.74 8.26
N PHE A 194 1.52 -10.59 7.89
CA PHE A 194 2.95 -10.39 7.63
C PHE A 194 3.81 -10.48 8.89
N LEU A 195 3.40 -9.83 9.99
CA LEU A 195 4.10 -9.95 11.28
C LEU A 195 4.08 -11.39 11.79
N HIS A 196 2.94 -12.05 11.69
CA HIS A 196 2.77 -13.45 12.06
C HIS A 196 3.65 -14.38 11.19
N LEU A 197 3.70 -14.16 9.87
CA LEU A 197 4.57 -14.90 8.96
C LEU A 197 6.05 -14.80 9.37
N ILE A 198 6.51 -13.58 9.70
CA ILE A 198 7.89 -13.36 10.17
C ILE A 198 8.15 -14.11 11.48
N LYS A 199 7.22 -14.04 12.43
CA LYS A 199 7.28 -14.78 13.70
C LYS A 199 7.41 -16.29 13.46
N ARG A 200 6.51 -16.87 12.65
CA ARG A 200 6.50 -18.30 12.30
C ARG A 200 7.77 -18.74 11.58
N ASN A 201 8.27 -17.95 10.63
CA ASN A 201 9.51 -18.25 9.94
C ASN A 201 10.69 -18.29 10.92
N LYS A 202 10.75 -17.35 11.87
CA LYS A 202 11.76 -17.34 12.93
C LYS A 202 11.65 -18.57 13.84
N GLU A 203 10.44 -18.95 14.26
CA GLU A 203 10.18 -20.15 15.08
C GLU A 203 10.64 -21.43 14.36
N LYS A 204 10.41 -21.50 13.05
CA LYS A 204 10.85 -22.60 12.18
C LYS A 204 12.32 -22.51 11.77
N SER A 205 13.07 -21.53 12.29
CA SER A 205 14.47 -21.26 11.92
C SER A 205 14.70 -21.04 10.41
N ILE A 206 13.67 -20.58 9.69
CA ILE A 206 13.73 -20.22 8.28
C ILE A 206 14.36 -18.83 8.18
N LYS A 207 15.56 -18.74 7.61
CA LYS A 207 16.18 -17.46 7.27
C LYS A 207 15.54 -16.93 5.99
N SER A 208 14.64 -15.96 6.11
CA SER A 208 13.98 -15.32 4.97
C SER A 208 14.00 -13.79 5.09
N PHE A 209 14.27 -13.11 3.97
CA PHE A 209 14.08 -11.68 3.83
C PHE A 209 12.63 -11.44 3.40
N SER A 210 11.80 -10.96 4.33
CA SER A 210 10.36 -10.77 4.09
C SER A 210 10.11 -9.40 3.46
N VAL A 211 9.48 -9.37 2.29
CA VAL A 211 9.26 -8.14 1.50
C VAL A 211 7.76 -7.79 1.49
N PRO A 212 7.35 -6.63 2.03
CA PRO A 212 5.94 -6.22 2.08
C PRO A 212 5.42 -5.82 0.68
N THR A 213 4.12 -6.02 0.43
CA THR A 213 3.40 -5.27 -0.61
C THR A 213 3.15 -3.83 -0.14
N TYR A 214 2.85 -2.89 -1.03
CA TYR A 214 2.76 -1.47 -0.65
C TYR A 214 1.59 -1.15 0.29
N ASP A 215 0.52 -1.95 0.29
CA ASP A 215 -0.55 -1.83 1.29
C ASP A 215 -0.06 -2.24 2.68
N ILE A 216 0.72 -3.33 2.77
CA ILE A 216 1.38 -3.77 4.02
C ILE A 216 2.44 -2.76 4.47
N ASP A 217 3.26 -2.28 3.54
CA ASP A 217 4.36 -1.34 3.83
C ASP A 217 3.82 0.02 4.33
N LEU A 218 2.71 0.50 3.77
CA LEU A 218 1.99 1.68 4.29
C LEU A 218 1.61 1.50 5.76
N ILE A 219 0.97 0.38 6.11
CA ILE A 219 0.56 0.11 7.50
C ILE A 219 1.77 -0.08 8.40
N TRP A 220 2.84 -0.69 7.89
CA TRP A 220 4.08 -0.86 8.65
C TRP A 220 4.71 0.49 8.97
N HIS A 221 4.86 1.38 7.99
CA HIS A 221 5.31 2.77 8.21
C HIS A 221 4.39 3.49 9.19
N THR A 222 3.06 3.35 9.05
CA THR A 222 2.09 3.94 9.99
C THR A 222 2.37 3.50 11.42
N HIS A 223 2.65 2.21 11.62
CA HIS A 223 2.95 1.66 12.93
C HIS A 223 4.27 2.21 13.48
N GLN A 224 5.32 2.30 12.65
CA GLN A 224 6.62 2.87 13.03
C GLN A 224 6.56 4.35 13.42
N LEU A 225 5.64 5.13 12.83
CA LEU A 225 5.35 6.51 13.24
C LEU A 225 4.74 6.63 14.65
N HIS A 226 4.49 5.50 15.33
CA HIS A 226 4.06 5.41 16.73
C HIS A 226 5.09 4.62 17.55
N PRO A 227 6.34 5.10 17.69
CA PRO A 227 7.50 4.30 18.10
C PRO A 227 7.34 3.59 19.45
N ALA A 228 6.69 4.22 20.43
CA ALA A 228 6.42 3.59 21.72
C ALA A 228 5.46 2.39 21.62
N SER A 229 4.41 2.52 20.79
CA SER A 229 3.46 1.42 20.55
C SER A 229 4.09 0.34 19.67
N TYR A 230 4.82 0.73 18.63
CA TYR A 230 5.58 -0.17 17.77
C TYR A 230 6.55 -1.06 18.55
N CYS A 231 7.36 -0.46 19.43
CA CYS A 231 8.29 -1.19 20.28
C CYS A 231 7.55 -2.18 21.19
N LYS A 232 6.53 -1.71 21.92
CA LYS A 232 5.73 -2.55 22.83
C LYS A 232 5.10 -3.73 22.10
N ASP A 233 4.48 -3.46 20.95
CA ASP A 233 3.75 -4.47 20.17
C ASP A 233 4.72 -5.51 19.60
N LEU A 234 5.84 -5.08 19.00
CA LEU A 234 6.79 -6.02 18.42
C LEU A 234 7.56 -6.82 19.48
N LEU A 235 7.89 -6.22 20.63
CA LEU A 235 8.44 -6.97 21.76
C LEU A 235 7.46 -8.06 22.24
N LYS A 236 6.16 -7.76 22.31
CA LYS A 236 5.12 -8.75 22.65
C LYS A 236 4.99 -9.85 21.58
N ILE A 237 5.04 -9.49 20.29
CA ILE A 237 4.80 -10.43 19.18
C ILE A 237 6.02 -11.32 18.90
N MET A 238 7.23 -10.76 18.86
CA MET A 238 8.43 -11.44 18.35
C MET A 238 9.65 -11.37 19.29
N GLY A 239 9.53 -10.69 20.44
CA GLY A 239 10.61 -10.52 21.42
C GLY A 239 11.72 -9.55 21.02
N LYS A 240 11.55 -8.84 19.89
CA LYS A 240 12.49 -7.84 19.38
C LYS A 240 11.77 -6.82 18.52
N ILE A 241 12.42 -5.68 18.27
CA ILE A 241 11.95 -4.72 17.28
C ILE A 241 12.33 -5.25 15.89
N LEU A 242 11.44 -5.08 14.92
CA LEU A 242 11.70 -5.36 13.51
C LEU A 242 12.26 -4.10 12.86
N ASP A 243 13.46 -4.22 12.29
CA ASP A 243 14.08 -3.14 11.54
C ASP A 243 13.45 -3.05 10.14
N HIS A 244 13.27 -1.82 9.66
CA HIS A 244 12.89 -1.55 8.28
C HIS A 244 14.16 -1.11 7.54
N ASP A 245 14.77 -2.06 6.83
CA ASP A 245 15.94 -1.80 5.98
C ASP A 245 15.47 -1.32 4.61
N ASP A 246 15.58 -0.01 4.38
CA ASP A 246 15.15 0.66 3.15
C ASP A 246 16.29 0.89 2.15
N THR A 247 17.46 0.28 2.36
CA THR A 247 18.66 0.55 1.56
C THR A 247 18.69 -0.20 0.24
N ASP A 248 17.87 -1.25 0.10
CA ASP A 248 17.76 -2.03 -1.13
C ASP A 248 16.59 -1.51 -1.98
N SER A 249 16.91 -1.06 -3.19
CA SER A 249 15.93 -0.65 -4.20
C SER A 249 16.07 -1.42 -5.51
N ASP A 250 16.98 -2.40 -5.59
CA ASP A 250 17.24 -3.13 -6.83
C ASP A 250 16.17 -4.21 -7.06
N ARG A 251 15.29 -3.92 -8.01
CA ARG A 251 14.18 -4.80 -8.40
C ARG A 251 14.52 -5.73 -9.57
N THR A 252 15.80 -5.81 -9.95
CA THR A 252 16.25 -6.71 -11.01
C THR A 252 15.98 -8.17 -10.64
N LYS A 253 15.53 -8.96 -11.60
CA LYS A 253 15.22 -10.38 -11.39
C LYS A 253 16.43 -11.12 -10.82
N GLY A 254 16.21 -11.93 -9.79
CA GLY A 254 17.26 -12.69 -9.10
C GLY A 254 18.04 -11.93 -8.03
N GLN A 255 17.81 -10.62 -7.85
CA GLN A 255 18.42 -9.84 -6.78
C GLN A 255 17.67 -10.00 -5.45
N LYS A 256 18.24 -9.46 -4.36
CA LYS A 256 17.75 -9.65 -2.98
C LYS A 256 16.26 -9.32 -2.82
N LEU A 257 15.76 -8.21 -3.38
CA LEU A 257 14.33 -7.88 -3.32
C LEU A 257 13.45 -8.85 -4.10
N ASP A 258 13.85 -9.26 -5.31
CA ASP A 258 13.07 -10.18 -6.14
C ASP A 258 12.99 -11.58 -5.50
N VAL A 259 14.12 -12.09 -5.00
CA VAL A 259 14.20 -13.36 -4.28
C VAL A 259 13.41 -13.29 -2.97
N GLY A 260 13.55 -12.21 -2.20
CA GLY A 260 12.81 -11.99 -0.96
C GLY A 260 11.30 -11.92 -1.18
N PHE A 261 10.86 -11.16 -2.19
CA PHE A 261 9.46 -11.05 -2.55
C PHE A 261 8.87 -12.39 -3.01
N SER A 262 9.61 -13.15 -3.82
CA SER A 262 9.21 -14.49 -4.25
C SER A 262 9.09 -15.46 -3.07
N GLY A 263 10.06 -15.44 -2.14
CA GLY A 263 10.03 -16.25 -0.92
C GLY A 263 8.88 -15.88 0.03
N THR A 264 8.63 -14.56 0.20
CA THR A 264 7.51 -14.06 1.00
C THR A 264 6.18 -14.48 0.40
N THR A 265 6.02 -14.33 -0.92
CA THR A 265 4.82 -14.74 -1.65
C THR A 265 4.53 -16.22 -1.45
N LYS A 266 5.55 -17.07 -1.63
CA LYS A 266 5.42 -18.52 -1.45
C LYS A 266 4.98 -18.88 -0.03
N THR A 267 5.71 -18.40 0.97
CA THR A 267 5.45 -18.77 2.37
C THR A 267 4.12 -18.20 2.89
N PHE A 268 3.73 -17.00 2.47
CA PHE A 268 2.43 -16.42 2.80
C PHE A 268 1.27 -17.25 2.21
N GLU A 269 1.38 -17.64 0.95
CA GLU A 269 0.35 -18.43 0.27
C GLU A 269 0.23 -19.86 0.82
N GLU A 270 1.36 -20.48 1.14
CA GLU A 270 1.37 -21.80 1.80
C GLU A 270 0.69 -21.74 3.17
N MET A 271 1.00 -20.69 3.95
CA MET A 271 0.51 -20.53 5.32
C MET A 271 -0.97 -20.17 5.39
N TYR A 272 -1.45 -19.27 4.52
CA TYR A 272 -2.81 -18.71 4.62
C TYR A 272 -3.73 -19.12 3.48
N GLY A 273 -3.27 -19.93 2.53
CA GLY A 273 -4.07 -20.36 1.37
C GLY A 273 -4.60 -19.21 0.50
N SER A 274 -4.02 -18.01 0.65
CA SER A 274 -4.50 -16.75 0.08
C SER A 274 -3.37 -16.03 -0.63
N ARG A 275 -3.68 -15.39 -1.77
CA ARG A 275 -2.67 -14.71 -2.59
C ARG A 275 -2.00 -13.55 -1.89
N TYR A 276 -0.68 -13.50 -2.02
CA TYR A 276 0.11 -12.41 -1.44
C TYR A 276 0.05 -11.15 -2.28
N TRP A 277 -0.09 -11.25 -3.60
CA TRP A 277 -0.34 -10.08 -4.44
C TRP A 277 -1.77 -9.55 -4.21
N ARG A 278 -1.96 -8.24 -4.38
CA ARG A 278 -3.27 -7.57 -4.24
C ARG A 278 -3.37 -6.41 -5.23
N ALA A 279 -4.53 -6.27 -5.87
CA ALA A 279 -4.77 -5.18 -6.82
C ALA A 279 -4.57 -3.82 -6.14
N GLY A 280 -3.83 -2.94 -6.79
CA GLY A 280 -3.46 -1.63 -6.27
C GLY A 280 -2.35 -1.60 -5.23
N ALA A 281 -1.80 -2.74 -4.80
CA ALA A 281 -0.71 -2.82 -3.80
C ALA A 281 0.66 -3.22 -4.39
N MET A 282 0.69 -3.52 -5.69
CA MET A 282 1.91 -3.93 -6.40
C MET A 282 2.72 -2.72 -6.84
N TYR A 283 4.01 -2.94 -7.13
CA TYR A 283 4.91 -1.90 -7.63
C TYR A 283 4.39 -1.26 -8.91
N ARG A 284 4.26 0.07 -8.90
CA ARG A 284 3.67 0.87 -10.00
C ARG A 284 4.71 1.37 -11.00
N GLY A 285 5.91 0.81 -10.98
CA GLY A 285 7.06 1.33 -11.73
C GLY A 285 7.72 2.51 -11.02
N SER A 286 8.75 3.05 -11.65
CA SER A 286 9.50 4.20 -11.15
C SER A 286 8.61 5.45 -11.13
N ALA A 287 8.78 6.30 -10.11
CA ALA A 287 8.09 7.59 -10.08
C ALA A 287 8.50 8.43 -11.31
N PRO A 288 7.56 9.09 -12.02
CA PRO A 288 7.87 9.88 -13.21
C PRO A 288 8.84 11.03 -12.89
N SER A 289 9.90 11.22 -13.68
CA SER A 289 10.87 12.33 -13.53
C SER A 289 10.79 13.32 -14.71
N PRO A 290 10.91 14.66 -14.50
CA PRO A 290 10.78 15.32 -13.22
C PRO A 290 9.35 15.15 -12.74
N VAL A 291 9.19 14.85 -11.46
CA VAL A 291 7.85 14.76 -10.89
C VAL A 291 7.28 16.18 -10.94
N ARG A 292 6.27 16.40 -11.78
CA ARG A 292 5.88 17.71 -12.30
C ARG A 292 5.82 18.78 -11.17
N PRO A 293 6.29 20.03 -11.42
CA PRO A 293 6.13 21.14 -10.48
C PRO A 293 4.66 21.56 -10.28
N THR A 294 3.73 21.02 -11.06
CA THR A 294 2.31 21.23 -10.87
C THR A 294 1.75 20.23 -9.85
N PRO A 295 1.17 20.69 -8.73
CA PRO A 295 0.52 19.80 -7.78
C PRO A 295 -0.54 18.99 -8.50
N TYR A 296 -0.52 17.68 -8.29
CA TYR A 296 -1.59 16.80 -8.74
C TYR A 296 -2.92 17.34 -8.18
N SER A 297 -3.80 17.82 -9.07
CA SER A 297 -5.16 18.22 -8.73
C SER A 297 -6.01 16.98 -8.50
N GLY A 298 -5.63 16.17 -7.52
CA GLY A 298 -6.57 15.31 -6.83
C GLY A 298 -7.53 16.25 -6.13
N ILE A 299 -8.80 16.18 -6.50
CA ILE A 299 -9.87 17.10 -6.08
C ILE A 299 -9.81 17.29 -4.57
N VAL A 300 -9.19 18.39 -4.15
CA VAL A 300 -9.40 18.98 -2.84
C VAL A 300 -10.70 19.74 -2.99
N THR A 301 -11.76 19.26 -2.36
CA THR A 301 -12.93 20.09 -2.06
C THR A 301 -12.49 21.19 -1.11
N LYS A 302 -11.90 22.25 -1.65
CA LYS A 302 -11.94 23.56 -1.00
C LYS A 302 -13.34 24.09 -1.25
N GLU A 303 -14.13 24.17 -0.19
CA GLU A 303 -15.28 25.06 -0.18
C GLU A 303 -14.73 26.49 -0.36
N VAL A 304 -15.01 27.07 -1.52
CA VAL A 304 -14.79 28.48 -1.80
C VAL A 304 -16.16 29.15 -1.69
N PRO A 305 -16.29 30.27 -0.96
CA PRO A 305 -17.57 30.96 -0.83
C PRO A 305 -18.03 31.46 -2.21
N THR A 306 -19.32 31.30 -2.44
CA THR A 306 -20.09 31.61 -3.64
C THR A 306 -19.85 33.00 -4.23
N SER A 307 -19.53 33.05 -5.52
CA SER A 307 -20.08 34.05 -6.43
C SER A 307 -19.99 33.58 -7.89
N ASN A 308 -21.16 33.62 -8.55
CA ASN A 308 -21.47 33.40 -9.97
C ASN A 308 -21.68 31.95 -10.45
N GLU A 309 -22.96 31.68 -10.74
CA GLU A 309 -23.53 30.51 -11.41
C GLU A 309 -22.95 30.32 -12.82
N ASN A 310 -21.77 29.69 -12.91
CA ASN A 310 -21.47 28.88 -14.08
C ASN A 310 -21.95 27.47 -13.75
N GLN A 311 -22.97 26.99 -14.46
CA GLN A 311 -23.42 25.60 -14.41
C GLN A 311 -22.19 24.70 -14.55
N LYS A 312 -21.76 24.12 -13.44
CA LYS A 312 -20.64 23.18 -13.40
C LYS A 312 -21.14 21.95 -14.15
N LEU A 313 -20.78 21.82 -15.42
CA LEU A 313 -21.09 20.63 -16.22
C LEU A 313 -20.48 19.42 -15.50
N ILE A 314 -21.31 18.68 -14.76
CA ILE A 314 -20.91 17.42 -14.14
C ILE A 314 -20.91 16.39 -15.26
N LEU A 315 -19.76 16.25 -15.94
CA LEU A 315 -19.57 15.18 -16.90
C LEU A 315 -19.67 13.83 -16.16
N PRO A 316 -20.49 12.88 -16.63
CA PRO A 316 -20.52 11.53 -16.08
C PRO A 316 -19.11 10.96 -16.13
N THR A 317 -18.45 10.83 -14.98
CA THR A 317 -17.09 10.31 -14.95
C THR A 317 -17.16 8.81 -14.89
N MET A 318 -16.75 8.15 -15.98
CA MET A 318 -16.68 6.70 -16.04
C MET A 318 -15.77 6.18 -14.92
N LYS A 319 -16.29 5.27 -14.10
CA LYS A 319 -15.52 4.61 -13.04
C LYS A 319 -14.85 3.36 -13.57
N VAL A 320 -13.65 3.10 -13.08
CA VAL A 320 -12.82 1.96 -13.47
C VAL A 320 -12.21 1.35 -12.23
N LEU A 321 -11.92 0.06 -12.28
CA LEU A 321 -11.14 -0.62 -11.26
C LEU A 321 -9.98 -1.38 -11.91
N GLU A 322 -8.95 -1.63 -11.13
CA GLU A 322 -7.91 -2.59 -11.49
C GLU A 322 -8.33 -3.98 -10.99
N VAL A 323 -8.16 -4.98 -11.85
CA VAL A 323 -8.34 -6.41 -11.54
C VAL A 323 -6.98 -7.08 -11.63
N MET A 324 -6.61 -7.82 -10.60
CA MET A 324 -5.55 -8.83 -10.63
C MET A 324 -6.19 -10.20 -10.47
N MET A 325 -5.83 -11.15 -11.33
CA MET A 325 -6.40 -12.50 -11.26
C MET A 325 -5.47 -13.62 -11.70
N GLU A 326 -5.70 -14.80 -11.14
CA GLU A 326 -4.96 -16.03 -11.42
C GLU A 326 -5.93 -17.22 -11.46
N PHE A 327 -5.66 -18.15 -12.38
CA PHE A 327 -6.30 -19.47 -12.38
C PHE A 327 -5.40 -20.46 -11.65
N VAL A 328 -5.86 -20.94 -10.50
CA VAL A 328 -5.04 -21.67 -9.54
C VAL A 328 -4.98 -23.15 -9.90
N SER A 329 -6.15 -23.76 -10.07
CA SER A 329 -6.26 -25.19 -10.31
C SER A 329 -7.57 -25.53 -10.99
N VAL A 330 -7.61 -26.74 -11.55
CA VAL A 330 -8.80 -27.35 -12.14
C VAL A 330 -9.03 -28.71 -11.49
N ARG A 331 -10.29 -29.11 -11.33
CA ARG A 331 -10.67 -30.40 -10.74
C ARG A 331 -11.74 -31.09 -11.58
N ASN A 332 -11.91 -32.40 -11.35
CA ASN A 332 -12.92 -33.24 -12.00
C ASN A 332 -12.82 -33.26 -13.53
N LEU A 333 -11.60 -33.15 -14.09
CA LEU A 333 -11.39 -33.35 -15.51
C LEU A 333 -11.71 -34.81 -15.90
N PRO A 334 -12.23 -35.07 -17.12
CA PRO A 334 -12.47 -36.43 -17.59
C PRO A 334 -11.18 -37.27 -17.58
N GLU A 335 -11.26 -38.51 -17.08
CA GLU A 335 -10.14 -39.45 -17.08
C GLU A 335 -9.54 -39.60 -18.49
N GLY A 336 -8.22 -39.52 -18.59
CA GLY A 336 -7.51 -39.64 -19.87
C GLY A 336 -7.52 -38.38 -20.74
N HIS A 337 -7.81 -37.19 -20.19
CA HIS A 337 -7.61 -35.93 -20.90
C HIS A 337 -6.17 -35.80 -21.42
N LYS A 338 -6.01 -35.69 -22.74
CA LYS A 338 -4.72 -35.48 -23.43
C LYS A 338 -4.77 -34.13 -24.15
N GLY A 339 -4.29 -33.09 -23.49
CA GLY A 339 -4.26 -31.74 -24.06
C GLY A 339 -3.73 -30.70 -23.08
N SER A 340 -3.25 -29.58 -23.61
CA SER A 340 -2.84 -28.44 -22.78
C SER A 340 -4.05 -27.58 -22.47
N LEU A 341 -4.24 -27.27 -21.19
CA LEU A 341 -5.36 -26.49 -20.70
C LEU A 341 -4.99 -25.03 -20.54
N PHE A 342 -5.91 -24.16 -20.96
CA PHE A 342 -5.83 -22.72 -20.75
C PHE A 342 -7.21 -22.19 -20.43
N VAL A 343 -7.27 -21.05 -19.76
CA VAL A 343 -8.52 -20.34 -19.57
C VAL A 343 -8.49 -19.08 -20.42
N SER A 344 -9.51 -18.94 -21.27
CA SER A 344 -9.77 -17.68 -21.93
C SER A 344 -10.73 -16.86 -21.08
N PHE A 345 -10.48 -15.56 -20.93
CA PHE A 345 -11.31 -14.68 -20.13
C PHE A 345 -11.64 -13.39 -20.86
N SER A 346 -12.86 -12.91 -20.66
CA SER A 346 -13.40 -11.67 -21.22
C SER A 346 -14.44 -11.08 -20.26
N LYS A 347 -15.00 -9.90 -20.56
CA LYS A 347 -16.30 -9.53 -19.98
C LYS A 347 -17.43 -10.18 -20.77
N THR A 348 -18.54 -10.49 -20.11
CA THR A 348 -19.77 -10.97 -20.77
C THR A 348 -20.32 -9.92 -21.72
N GLN A 349 -20.24 -8.65 -21.30
CA GLN A 349 -20.47 -7.47 -22.13
C GLN A 349 -19.17 -6.66 -22.16
N PRO A 350 -18.45 -6.66 -23.30
CA PRO A 350 -17.29 -5.80 -23.53
C PRO A 350 -17.57 -4.34 -23.17
N ASP A 351 -16.62 -3.71 -22.48
CA ASP A 351 -16.66 -2.26 -22.23
C ASP A 351 -15.53 -1.54 -22.98
N GLU A 352 -15.51 -0.21 -22.93
CA GLU A 352 -14.53 0.62 -23.66
C GLU A 352 -13.07 0.36 -23.25
N ILE A 353 -12.84 -0.22 -22.07
CA ILE A 353 -11.50 -0.48 -21.52
C ILE A 353 -11.10 -1.95 -21.75
N PHE A 354 -12.04 -2.86 -21.55
CA PHE A 354 -11.84 -4.29 -21.61
C PHE A 354 -12.80 -4.93 -22.62
N ASN A 355 -12.39 -4.83 -23.88
CA ASN A 355 -13.13 -5.35 -25.03
C ASN A 355 -12.51 -6.59 -25.67
N ALA A 356 -11.31 -6.98 -25.24
CA ALA A 356 -10.56 -8.08 -25.83
C ALA A 356 -10.63 -9.34 -24.95
N LYS A 357 -10.84 -10.48 -25.59
CA LYS A 357 -10.67 -11.80 -24.98
C LYS A 357 -9.18 -12.10 -24.81
N ARG A 358 -8.78 -12.46 -23.59
CA ARG A 358 -7.39 -12.80 -23.23
C ARG A 358 -7.30 -14.26 -22.82
N ARG A 359 -6.08 -14.78 -22.67
CA ARG A 359 -5.81 -16.16 -22.28
C ARG A 359 -4.74 -16.23 -21.20
N LEU A 360 -4.88 -17.17 -20.27
CA LEU A 360 -3.93 -17.45 -19.20
C LEU A 360 -3.79 -18.97 -19.00
N THR A 361 -2.62 -19.43 -18.55
CA THR A 361 -2.42 -20.81 -18.11
C THR A 361 -3.00 -21.02 -16.70
N ILE A 362 -3.19 -22.28 -16.33
CA ILE A 362 -3.63 -22.68 -14.98
C ILE A 362 -2.39 -23.10 -14.20
N PHE A 363 -2.19 -22.57 -13.00
CA PHE A 363 -0.99 -22.80 -12.20
C PHE A 363 -0.72 -24.29 -11.95
N SER A 364 -1.74 -25.08 -11.56
CA SER A 364 -1.59 -26.53 -11.36
C SER A 364 -1.16 -27.30 -12.60
N GLU A 365 -1.44 -26.78 -13.80
CA GLU A 365 -1.14 -27.44 -15.07
C GLU A 365 0.21 -27.02 -15.64
N SER A 366 0.57 -25.74 -15.51
CA SER A 366 1.82 -25.21 -16.07
C SER A 366 2.99 -25.21 -15.11
N GLY A 367 2.76 -25.28 -13.79
CA GLY A 367 3.78 -25.02 -12.76
C GLY A 367 4.27 -23.56 -12.69
N GLU A 368 4.00 -22.77 -13.73
CA GLU A 368 4.27 -21.34 -13.79
C GLU A 368 3.10 -20.51 -13.25
N LYS A 369 3.37 -19.67 -12.25
CA LYS A 369 2.42 -18.68 -11.76
C LYS A 369 2.32 -17.52 -12.77
N LYS A 370 1.12 -17.28 -13.29
CA LYS A 370 0.80 -16.15 -14.15
C LYS A 370 -0.40 -15.39 -13.60
N VAL A 371 -0.19 -14.11 -13.33
CA VAL A 371 -1.23 -13.21 -12.82
C VAL A 371 -1.56 -12.21 -13.93
N ALA A 372 -2.83 -12.14 -14.31
CA ALA A 372 -3.31 -11.15 -15.25
C ALA A 372 -3.67 -9.87 -14.50
N THR A 373 -3.14 -8.73 -14.95
CA THR A 373 -3.48 -7.40 -14.44
C THR A 373 -4.11 -6.58 -15.56
N PHE A 374 -5.30 -6.02 -15.31
CA PHE A 374 -6.01 -5.20 -16.29
C PHE A 374 -6.99 -4.24 -15.60
N GLN A 375 -7.51 -3.29 -16.36
CA GLN A 375 -8.58 -2.39 -15.90
C GLN A 375 -9.87 -2.70 -16.65
N CYS A 376 -11.01 -2.45 -16.02
CA CYS A 376 -12.33 -2.51 -16.65
C CYS A 376 -13.33 -1.64 -15.88
N GLN A 377 -14.52 -1.45 -16.45
CA GLN A 377 -15.65 -0.87 -15.71
C GLN A 377 -16.14 -1.87 -14.64
N PRO A 378 -16.62 -1.38 -13.48
CA PRO A 378 -17.01 -2.22 -12.35
C PRO A 378 -18.32 -2.99 -12.54
N THR A 379 -19.00 -2.82 -13.68
CA THR A 379 -20.30 -3.41 -13.98
C THR A 379 -20.18 -4.71 -14.77
N GLY A 380 -21.19 -5.58 -14.64
CA GLY A 380 -21.27 -6.84 -15.37
C GLY A 380 -20.33 -7.93 -14.81
N SER A 381 -20.06 -8.95 -15.63
CA SER A 381 -19.37 -10.16 -15.17
C SER A 381 -18.14 -10.47 -16.01
N LEU A 382 -17.12 -11.04 -15.36
CA LEU A 382 -16.03 -11.71 -16.06
C LEU A 382 -16.50 -13.11 -16.45
N LEU A 383 -16.31 -13.45 -17.72
CA LEU A 383 -16.56 -14.76 -18.32
C LEU A 383 -15.25 -15.52 -18.40
N PHE A 384 -15.25 -16.76 -17.91
CA PHE A 384 -14.13 -17.69 -17.98
C PHE A 384 -14.53 -18.90 -18.82
N GLU A 385 -13.72 -19.21 -19.83
CA GLU A 385 -13.90 -20.37 -20.70
C GLU A 385 -12.69 -21.28 -20.53
N LEU A 386 -12.91 -22.50 -20.01
CA LEU A 386 -11.87 -23.51 -19.96
C LEU A 386 -11.69 -24.12 -21.35
N VAL A 387 -10.49 -24.05 -21.89
CA VAL A 387 -10.17 -24.43 -23.27
C VAL A 387 -9.07 -25.48 -23.29
N SER A 388 -9.27 -26.53 -24.09
CA SER A 388 -8.29 -27.58 -24.35
C SER A 388 -7.69 -27.46 -25.74
N PHE A 389 -6.37 -27.64 -25.82
CA PHE A 389 -5.62 -27.79 -27.06
C PHE A 389 -5.09 -29.22 -27.19
N SER A 390 -5.51 -29.93 -28.23
CA SER A 390 -4.96 -31.24 -28.56
C SER A 390 -3.70 -31.08 -29.39
N PRO A 391 -2.58 -31.75 -29.04
CA PRO A 391 -1.38 -31.74 -29.87
C PRO A 391 -1.67 -32.40 -31.22
N SER A 392 -1.21 -31.79 -32.31
CA SER A 392 -1.34 -32.30 -33.68
C SER A 392 0.04 -32.61 -34.25
N SER A 393 0.15 -33.77 -34.91
CA SER A 393 1.29 -34.15 -35.74
C SER A 393 1.23 -33.56 -37.16
N LEU A 394 0.12 -32.90 -37.52
CA LEU A 394 -0.10 -32.27 -38.82
C LEU A 394 0.10 -30.74 -38.74
N PRO A 395 0.61 -30.08 -39.80
CA PRO A 395 0.85 -28.64 -39.85
C PRO A 395 -0.44 -27.81 -40.04
N VAL A 396 -1.56 -28.27 -39.47
CA VAL A 396 -2.85 -27.59 -39.52
C VAL A 396 -3.23 -27.15 -38.10
N PRO A 397 -3.63 -25.89 -37.87
CA PRO A 397 -4.10 -25.44 -36.57
C PRO A 397 -5.33 -26.24 -36.14
N VAL A 398 -5.21 -27.04 -35.08
CA VAL A 398 -6.37 -27.74 -34.51
C VAL A 398 -7.27 -26.72 -33.80
N PRO A 399 -8.59 -26.73 -34.04
CA PRO A 399 -9.51 -25.85 -33.35
C PRO A 399 -9.53 -26.16 -31.85
N SER A 400 -9.39 -25.10 -31.05
CA SER A 400 -9.45 -25.20 -29.59
C SER A 400 -10.85 -25.58 -29.13
N LYS A 401 -10.99 -26.57 -28.24
CA LYS A 401 -12.30 -27.00 -27.72
C LYS A 401 -12.57 -26.34 -26.37
N THR A 402 -13.61 -25.52 -26.28
CA THR A 402 -14.12 -25.03 -24.99
C THR A 402 -14.84 -26.19 -24.28
N ILE A 403 -14.36 -26.52 -23.08
CA ILE A 403 -14.89 -27.57 -22.22
C ILE A 403 -16.15 -27.08 -21.50
N GLY A 404 -16.07 -25.89 -20.92
CA GLY A 404 -17.17 -25.28 -20.18
C GLY A 404 -16.89 -23.82 -19.86
N THR A 405 -17.89 -23.15 -19.32
CA THR A 405 -17.83 -21.72 -19.01
C THR A 405 -18.35 -21.43 -17.61
N THR A 406 -17.83 -20.41 -16.96
CA THR A 406 -18.35 -19.89 -15.69
C THR A 406 -18.17 -18.39 -15.64
N THR A 407 -18.82 -17.73 -14.69
CA THR A 407 -18.77 -16.26 -14.56
C THR A 407 -18.61 -15.83 -13.12
N ILE A 408 -18.03 -14.65 -12.92
CA ILE A 408 -18.05 -13.95 -11.64
C ILE A 408 -18.51 -12.51 -11.85
N SER A 409 -19.46 -12.06 -11.02
CA SER A 409 -19.95 -10.69 -11.09
C SER A 409 -18.93 -9.73 -10.49
N LEU A 410 -18.63 -8.63 -11.19
CA LEU A 410 -17.81 -7.55 -10.62
C LEU A 410 -18.57 -6.79 -9.53
N GLU A 411 -19.90 -6.86 -9.54
CA GLU A 411 -20.77 -6.22 -8.56
C GLU A 411 -20.67 -6.86 -7.18
N ASP A 412 -20.34 -8.16 -7.11
CA ASP A 412 -20.09 -8.88 -5.85
C ASP A 412 -19.00 -8.18 -5.03
N PHE A 413 -17.99 -7.60 -5.70
CA PHE A 413 -16.91 -6.89 -5.04
C PHE A 413 -17.33 -5.50 -4.55
N MET A 414 -18.40 -4.93 -5.09
CA MET A 414 -18.85 -3.57 -4.80
C MET A 414 -19.65 -3.49 -3.50
N SER A 415 -20.19 -4.61 -3.01
CA SER A 415 -20.87 -4.70 -1.71
C SER A 415 -20.01 -4.09 -0.59
N PRO A 416 -20.58 -3.31 0.36
CA PRO A 416 -19.84 -2.77 1.49
C PRO A 416 -19.07 -3.82 2.31
N ASP A 417 -19.60 -5.05 2.37
CA ASP A 417 -19.03 -6.16 3.15
C ASP A 417 -17.96 -6.97 2.38
N SER A 418 -17.66 -6.61 1.13
CA SER A 418 -16.65 -7.33 0.35
C SER A 418 -15.23 -6.93 0.77
N ASP A 419 -14.35 -7.94 0.88
CA ASP A 419 -12.92 -7.75 1.15
C ASP A 419 -12.11 -7.33 -0.09
N LEU A 420 -12.78 -7.13 -1.24
CA LEU A 420 -12.17 -6.84 -2.55
C LEU A 420 -11.26 -7.96 -3.07
N ILE A 421 -11.29 -9.12 -2.43
CA ILE A 421 -10.51 -10.31 -2.76
C ILE A 421 -11.47 -11.49 -2.71
N VAL A 422 -11.31 -12.42 -3.65
CA VAL A 422 -12.03 -13.69 -3.63
C VAL A 422 -11.10 -14.79 -4.15
N GLU A 423 -11.06 -15.90 -3.44
CA GLU A 423 -10.46 -17.14 -3.93
C GLU A 423 -11.44 -18.28 -3.71
N LYS A 424 -12.01 -18.81 -4.80
CA LYS A 424 -13.05 -19.84 -4.72
C LYS A 424 -13.02 -20.81 -5.89
N TRP A 425 -13.63 -21.97 -5.68
CA TRP A 425 -13.99 -22.88 -6.75
C TRP A 425 -15.25 -22.38 -7.46
N LEU A 426 -15.19 -22.31 -8.79
CA LEU A 426 -16.31 -22.03 -9.67
C LEU A 426 -16.61 -23.27 -10.51
N ASP A 427 -17.83 -23.78 -10.41
CA ASP A 427 -18.25 -24.89 -11.24
C ASP A 427 -18.54 -24.40 -12.67
N LEU A 428 -18.07 -25.16 -13.65
CA LEU A 428 -18.23 -24.86 -15.07
C LEU A 428 -19.53 -25.44 -15.59
N VAL A 429 -20.26 -24.64 -16.37
CA VAL A 429 -21.38 -25.10 -17.19
C VAL A 429 -20.81 -25.72 -18.48
N PRO A 430 -21.00 -27.03 -18.74
CA PRO A 430 -20.48 -27.68 -19.92
C PRO A 430 -21.18 -27.20 -21.20
N ARG A 431 -20.45 -27.12 -22.33
CA ARG A 431 -21.06 -26.79 -23.64
C ARG A 431 -21.82 -27.96 -24.29
N SER A 432 -21.57 -29.19 -23.86
CA SER A 432 -22.25 -30.40 -24.35
C SER A 432 -23.13 -30.98 -23.24
N ASN A 433 -24.32 -31.47 -23.58
CA ASN A 433 -25.31 -32.09 -22.66
C ASN A 433 -24.84 -33.40 -21.98
N ILE A 434 -23.55 -33.74 -22.04
CA ILE A 434 -23.01 -34.90 -21.36
C ILE A 434 -22.91 -34.56 -19.87
N MET A 435 -23.87 -35.06 -19.11
CA MET A 435 -23.90 -34.94 -17.65
C MET A 435 -22.77 -35.79 -17.07
N ALA A 436 -21.65 -35.15 -16.74
CA ALA A 436 -20.66 -35.75 -15.85
C ALA A 436 -21.23 -35.83 -14.43
N SER A 437 -20.87 -36.86 -13.67
CA SER A 437 -21.36 -37.07 -12.30
C SER A 437 -20.97 -35.95 -11.33
N ASN A 438 -19.85 -35.26 -11.59
CA ASN A 438 -19.39 -34.08 -10.88
C ASN A 438 -19.04 -32.96 -11.87
N PRO A 439 -19.42 -31.69 -11.60
CA PRO A 439 -19.05 -30.58 -12.45
C PRO A 439 -17.53 -30.35 -12.43
N ILE A 440 -16.99 -29.96 -13.58
CA ILE A 440 -15.60 -29.51 -13.68
C ILE A 440 -15.48 -28.19 -12.91
N GLY A 441 -14.57 -28.13 -11.95
CA GLY A 441 -14.36 -26.94 -11.14
C GLY A 441 -13.10 -26.19 -11.57
N LEU A 442 -13.17 -24.87 -11.58
CA LEU A 442 -12.04 -23.97 -11.79
C LEU A 442 -11.82 -23.11 -10.54
N ARG A 443 -10.64 -23.22 -9.92
CA ARG A 443 -10.26 -22.38 -8.77
C ARG A 443 -9.68 -21.07 -9.29
N VAL A 444 -10.31 -19.95 -8.93
CA VAL A 444 -9.92 -18.62 -9.37
C VAL A 444 -9.62 -17.75 -8.16
N ALA A 445 -8.49 -17.04 -8.20
CA ALA A 445 -8.15 -15.99 -7.24
C ALA A 445 -8.25 -14.63 -7.95
N ILE A 446 -8.99 -13.68 -7.38
CA ILE A 446 -9.20 -12.34 -7.93
C ILE A 446 -9.06 -11.32 -6.81
N SER A 447 -8.37 -10.22 -7.09
CA SER A 447 -8.36 -9.01 -6.27
C SER A 447 -8.75 -7.82 -7.14
N VAL A 448 -9.52 -6.90 -6.59
CA VAL A 448 -9.89 -5.65 -7.26
C VAL A 448 -9.58 -4.43 -6.40
N THR A 449 -9.39 -3.27 -7.02
CA THR A 449 -9.39 -1.98 -6.31
C THR A 449 -10.81 -1.44 -6.15
N ILE A 450 -10.99 -0.48 -5.24
CA ILE A 450 -12.20 0.35 -5.22
C ILE A 450 -12.30 1.11 -6.55
N PRO A 451 -13.48 1.23 -7.18
CA PRO A 451 -13.62 1.96 -8.42
C PRO A 451 -13.23 3.43 -8.28
N TYR A 452 -12.42 3.93 -9.19
CA TYR A 452 -11.95 5.31 -9.23
C TYR A 452 -12.28 5.96 -10.59
N PRO A 453 -12.36 7.30 -10.65
CA PRO A 453 -12.55 8.04 -11.90
C PRO A 453 -11.50 7.69 -12.98
N CYS A 454 -11.93 7.35 -14.20
CA CYS A 454 -11.01 7.18 -15.32
C CYS A 454 -10.48 8.54 -15.79
N THR A 455 -9.16 8.76 -15.67
CA THR A 455 -8.51 9.98 -16.16
C THR A 455 -8.14 9.93 -17.65
N ILE A 456 -8.21 8.77 -18.30
CA ILE A 456 -7.83 8.61 -19.72
C ILE A 456 -9.02 8.88 -20.65
N CYS A 457 -10.26 8.56 -20.22
CA CYS A 457 -11.48 8.83 -20.98
C CYS A 457 -11.91 10.32 -20.97
N THR A 458 -11.09 11.22 -20.44
CA THR A 458 -11.26 12.67 -20.60
C THR A 458 -10.41 13.23 -21.74
N SER A 459 -9.68 12.40 -22.49
CA SER A 459 -9.05 12.82 -23.75
C SER A 459 -10.09 12.96 -24.86
N TYR A 460 -9.77 13.85 -25.81
CA TYR A 460 -10.64 14.49 -26.82
C TYR A 460 -11.76 13.64 -27.47
N ASP A 461 -11.58 12.33 -27.62
CA ASP A 461 -12.53 11.44 -28.33
C ASP A 461 -13.83 11.20 -27.56
N SER A 462 -13.78 11.11 -26.22
CA SER A 462 -14.99 11.03 -25.39
C SER A 462 -15.72 12.38 -25.31
N PHE A 463 -14.98 13.49 -25.46
CA PHE A 463 -15.56 14.84 -25.48
C PHE A 463 -16.44 15.04 -26.73
N SER A 464 -16.00 14.55 -27.88
CA SER A 464 -16.75 14.57 -29.15
C SER A 464 -18.03 13.72 -29.10
N ALA A 465 -17.95 12.52 -28.53
CA ALA A 465 -19.10 11.63 -28.40
C ALA A 465 -20.17 12.16 -27.44
N ILE A 466 -19.75 12.81 -26.34
CA ILE A 466 -20.65 13.44 -25.37
C ILE A 466 -21.27 14.72 -25.96
N LEU A 467 -20.49 15.55 -26.67
CA LEU A 467 -21.03 16.76 -27.32
C LEU A 467 -22.13 16.43 -28.35
N LYS A 468 -21.93 15.37 -29.15
CA LYS A 468 -22.93 14.89 -30.11
C LYS A 468 -24.22 14.38 -29.48
N LYS A 469 -24.17 13.94 -28.22
CA LYS A 469 -25.34 13.44 -27.48
C LYS A 469 -26.11 14.55 -26.77
N PHE A 470 -25.43 15.65 -26.41
CA PHE A 470 -26.02 16.80 -25.71
C PHE A 470 -26.47 17.92 -26.66
N LEU A 471 -25.86 18.06 -27.83
CA LEU A 471 -26.31 18.98 -28.88
C LEU A 471 -27.33 18.28 -29.78
N LEU A 472 -28.55 18.07 -29.27
CA LEU A 472 -29.73 18.00 -30.14
C LEU A 472 -29.94 19.39 -30.75
N VAL A 473 -29.15 19.73 -31.77
CA VAL A 473 -29.53 20.80 -32.70
C VAL A 473 -30.49 20.14 -33.69
N PRO A 474 -31.76 20.58 -33.77
CA PRO A 474 -32.67 20.05 -34.78
C PRO A 474 -32.10 20.38 -36.15
N THR A 475 -31.97 19.37 -37.00
CA THR A 475 -31.71 19.54 -38.43
C THR A 475 -32.89 20.29 -39.03
N SER A 476 -32.78 21.61 -39.18
CA SER A 476 -33.74 22.40 -39.96
C SER A 476 -33.40 22.28 -41.44
N ASN A 477 -34.32 21.65 -42.15
CA ASN A 477 -34.67 21.67 -43.57
C ASN A 477 -33.79 22.44 -44.57
N GLU A 478 -33.62 21.78 -45.71
CA GLU A 478 -33.30 22.30 -47.03
C GLU A 478 -34.04 23.61 -47.39
N SER A 479 -33.32 24.56 -47.98
CA SER A 479 -33.73 25.25 -49.21
C SER A 479 -32.57 26.10 -49.77
N SER A 480 -32.10 25.65 -50.94
CA SER A 480 -31.57 26.40 -52.09
C SER A 480 -31.48 27.93 -52.03
N ILE A 481 -30.39 28.49 -52.59
CA ILE A 481 -30.36 29.33 -53.81
C ILE A 481 -28.92 29.79 -54.10
N CYS A 482 -28.49 29.51 -55.35
CA CYS A 482 -27.36 30.03 -56.14
C CYS A 482 -25.90 29.86 -55.67
#